data_AF-A0A8S2PL37-F1
#
_entry.id   AF-A0A8S2PL37-F1
#
_cell.length_a   1.000
_cell.length_b   1.000
_cell.length_c   1.000
_cell.angle_alpha   90.00
_cell.angle_beta   90.00
_cell.angle_gamma   90.00
#
_symmetry.space_group_name_H-M   'P 1'
#
loop_
_entity.id
_entity.type
_entity.pdbx_description
1 polymer ?
#
loop_
_entity_poly.entity_id
_entity_poly.type
_entity_poly.pdbx_seq_one_letter_code
_entity_poly.pdbx_strand_id
1 'polypeptide(L)'
;MISNLVHSKNLFRYKQSVKDFAACLYILGGRTVVEFIRLNIPGFIPSLPSLRPMLQSSKYHFIEGVFQYDHLADFIKPFNCKYAFCGEDSTSVVPKVSYDTLSDCFVGFTLPLKHGFPCPRYFSTNSFGELENWYNEVDVSFNINVHIIQGLFSIGQTSPPPFLLGAYGTNSKYTALDVLKRWINIFDLCMAQNLRILGFSTDCDTRYMKAMRDSMGFFSKFETGFENHPDHFEISMLQNTSWFFLKPHQLFVCLQDGVHLCTKLRNRLLAANVVLLMGEQYASVSYLIELIENCSKIDHGLVISDVYPKDKQNFASCVKISSNGVLNVLKKIQNSEATQVYLQVIF
;
A
#
# COMPACT_ATOMS: atom_id res chain seq x y z
N MET A 1 17.30 28.02 -23.60
CA MET A 1 18.35 27.33 -22.81
C MET A 1 19.69 28.03 -23.00
N ILE A 2 20.14 28.26 -24.24
CA ILE A 2 21.40 28.98 -24.54
C ILE A 2 21.41 30.45 -24.08
N SER A 3 20.25 31.11 -23.99
CA SER A 3 20.17 32.53 -23.61
C SER A 3 20.78 32.86 -22.24
N ASN A 4 20.65 31.98 -21.24
CA ASN A 4 21.18 32.25 -19.90
C ASN A 4 22.71 32.11 -19.82
N LEU A 5 23.36 31.41 -20.76
CA LEU A 5 24.82 31.30 -20.78
C LEU A 5 25.52 32.63 -21.06
N VAL A 6 24.78 33.60 -21.62
CA VAL A 6 25.28 34.92 -22.03
C VAL A 6 24.88 36.03 -21.04
N HIS A 7 24.10 35.69 -20.00
CA HIS A 7 23.58 36.66 -19.03
C HIS A 7 24.28 36.56 -17.68
N SER A 8 24.28 37.64 -16.90
CA SER A 8 24.72 37.59 -15.51
C SER A 8 23.78 36.70 -14.69
N LYS A 9 24.30 36.08 -13.63
CA LYS A 9 23.55 35.13 -12.76
C LYS A 9 22.23 35.70 -12.23
N ASN A 10 22.13 37.02 -12.09
CA ASN A 10 20.95 37.71 -11.56
C ASN A 10 19.82 37.89 -12.60
N LEU A 11 20.09 37.61 -13.88
CA LEU A 11 19.15 37.80 -14.99
C LEU A 11 18.66 36.48 -15.60
N PHE A 12 18.99 35.34 -14.99
CA PHE A 12 18.56 34.05 -15.50
C PHE A 12 17.03 33.94 -15.52
N ARG A 13 16.48 33.66 -16.70
CA ARG A 13 15.05 33.40 -16.88
C ARG A 13 14.86 32.00 -17.44
N TYR A 14 13.95 31.24 -16.84
CA TYR A 14 13.71 29.84 -17.20
C TYR A 14 12.31 29.68 -17.76
N LYS A 15 12.22 29.02 -18.92
CA LYS A 15 10.94 28.57 -19.49
C LYS A 15 10.33 27.48 -18.59
N GLN A 16 9.02 27.31 -18.68
CA GLN A 16 8.31 26.30 -17.88
C GLN A 16 8.84 24.88 -18.11
N SER A 17 9.19 24.51 -19.34
CA SER A 17 9.77 23.18 -19.62
C SER A 17 11.09 22.91 -18.89
N VAL A 18 11.94 23.93 -18.69
CA VAL A 18 13.21 23.77 -17.94
C VAL A 18 12.91 23.65 -16.44
N LYS A 19 11.92 24.40 -15.98
CA LYS A 19 11.40 24.36 -14.62
C LYS A 19 10.84 22.98 -14.27
N ASP A 20 10.02 22.41 -15.16
CA ASP A 20 9.46 21.06 -15.01
C ASP A 20 10.56 20.00 -15.05
N PHE A 21 11.50 20.12 -15.99
CA PHE A 21 12.67 19.25 -16.05
C PHE A 21 13.49 19.28 -14.75
N ALA A 22 13.74 20.47 -14.18
CA ALA A 22 14.46 20.62 -12.93
C ALA A 22 13.69 20.04 -11.73
N ALA A 23 12.36 20.14 -11.73
CA ALA A 23 11.51 19.50 -10.72
C ALA A 23 11.59 17.98 -10.80
N CYS A 24 11.45 17.39 -12.01
CA CYS A 24 11.61 15.96 -12.22
C CYS A 24 13.00 15.47 -11.81
N LEU A 25 14.05 16.22 -12.17
CA LEU A 25 15.42 15.92 -11.78
C LEU A 25 15.61 15.96 -10.25
N TYR A 26 14.97 16.91 -9.56
CA TYR A 26 14.99 16.98 -8.10
C TYR A 26 14.27 15.81 -7.45
N ILE A 27 13.11 15.41 -7.97
CA ILE A 27 12.30 14.31 -7.44
C ILE A 27 13.00 12.96 -7.66
N LEU A 28 13.53 12.72 -8.87
CA LEU A 28 14.12 11.43 -9.25
C LEU A 28 15.60 11.30 -8.88
N GLY A 29 16.37 12.38 -9.06
CA GLY A 29 17.83 12.41 -8.84
C GLY A 29 18.23 13.02 -7.49
N GLY A 30 17.31 13.67 -6.79
CA GLY A 30 17.58 14.29 -5.50
C GLY A 30 18.34 15.62 -5.57
N ARG A 31 18.52 16.21 -4.39
CA ARG A 31 19.16 17.53 -4.21
C ARG A 31 20.58 17.58 -4.80
N THR A 32 21.37 16.54 -4.57
CA THR A 32 22.80 16.51 -4.95
C THR A 32 22.98 16.57 -6.46
N VAL A 33 22.14 15.87 -7.23
CA VAL A 33 22.21 15.86 -8.70
C VAL A 33 21.85 17.25 -9.26
N VAL A 34 20.81 17.87 -8.72
CA VAL A 34 20.40 19.23 -9.11
C VAL A 34 21.51 20.24 -8.82
N GLU A 35 22.11 20.20 -7.63
CA GLU A 35 23.21 21.10 -7.29
C GLU A 35 24.45 20.84 -8.14
N PHE A 36 24.80 19.58 -8.40
CA PHE A 36 25.92 19.22 -9.25
C PHE A 36 25.76 19.81 -10.66
N ILE A 37 24.60 19.62 -11.30
CA ILE A 37 24.33 20.16 -12.62
C ILE A 37 24.34 21.69 -12.60
N ARG A 38 23.73 22.31 -11.58
CA ARG A 38 23.69 23.78 -11.44
C ARG A 38 25.07 24.41 -11.33
N LEU A 39 25.98 23.77 -10.60
CA LEU A 39 27.34 24.26 -10.39
C LEU A 39 28.24 24.06 -11.61
N ASN A 40 28.09 22.94 -12.33
CA ASN A 40 28.91 22.61 -13.50
C ASN A 40 28.39 23.24 -14.80
N ILE A 41 27.09 23.55 -14.89
CA ILE A 41 26.48 24.17 -16.05
C ILE A 41 25.67 25.41 -15.61
N PRO A 42 26.33 26.56 -15.37
CA PRO A 42 25.68 27.77 -14.91
C PRO A 42 24.52 28.21 -15.82
N GLY A 43 23.37 28.52 -15.23
CA GLY A 43 22.20 29.02 -15.98
C GLY A 43 21.37 27.94 -16.70
N PHE A 44 21.76 26.66 -16.59
CA PHE A 44 21.04 25.54 -17.20
C PHE A 44 19.71 25.23 -16.51
N ILE A 45 19.70 25.16 -15.17
CA ILE A 45 18.52 24.91 -14.35
C ILE A 45 18.36 25.95 -13.23
N PRO A 46 17.13 26.17 -12.71
CA PRO A 46 16.87 27.08 -11.60
C PRO A 46 17.64 26.71 -10.32
N SER A 47 17.83 27.70 -9.45
CA SER A 47 18.36 27.46 -8.10
C SER A 47 17.34 26.72 -7.22
N LEU A 48 17.81 26.01 -6.18
CA LEU A 48 16.90 25.35 -5.23
C LEU A 48 15.90 26.32 -4.57
N PRO A 49 16.27 27.54 -4.12
CA PRO A 49 15.31 28.51 -3.63
C PRO A 49 14.24 28.90 -4.66
N SER A 50 14.58 28.91 -5.95
CA SER A 50 13.61 29.18 -7.03
C SER A 50 12.72 27.96 -7.34
N LEU A 51 13.23 26.75 -7.14
CA LEU A 51 12.52 25.50 -7.39
C LEU A 51 11.52 25.16 -6.27
N ARG A 52 11.87 25.45 -5.01
CA ARG A 52 11.03 25.13 -3.84
C ARG A 52 9.60 25.68 -3.92
N PRO A 53 9.37 26.98 -4.17
CA PRO A 53 8.02 27.52 -4.32
C PRO A 53 7.24 26.82 -5.43
N MET A 54 7.91 26.40 -6.51
CA MET A 54 7.25 25.69 -7.61
C MET A 54 6.82 24.26 -7.23
N LEU A 55 7.63 23.56 -6.45
CA LEU A 55 7.25 22.25 -5.89
C LEU A 55 6.08 22.40 -4.91
N GLN A 56 6.10 23.46 -4.10
CA GLN A 56 5.06 23.77 -3.13
C GLN A 56 3.76 24.27 -3.77
N SER A 57 3.83 25.00 -4.89
CA SER A 57 2.68 25.52 -5.63
C SER A 57 2.05 24.51 -6.59
N SER A 58 2.42 23.23 -6.50
CA SER A 58 1.80 22.21 -7.35
C SER A 58 0.33 22.03 -6.98
N LYS A 59 -0.55 21.89 -7.98
CA LYS A 59 -2.00 21.67 -7.80
C LYS A 59 -2.30 20.45 -6.90
N TYR A 60 -1.35 19.52 -6.79
CA TYR A 60 -1.45 18.27 -6.06
C TYR A 60 -0.80 18.32 -4.67
N HIS A 61 -0.89 19.46 -3.98
CA HIS A 61 -0.40 19.54 -2.62
C HIS A 61 -1.20 18.61 -1.71
N PHE A 62 -0.49 17.76 -0.99
CA PHE A 62 -1.07 16.79 -0.09
C PHE A 62 -1.32 17.41 1.29
N ILE A 63 -2.55 17.28 1.79
CA ILE A 63 -2.95 17.76 3.12
C ILE A 63 -3.34 16.56 3.98
N GLU A 64 -2.83 16.48 5.20
CA GLU A 64 -3.14 15.39 6.12
C GLU A 64 -4.66 15.24 6.33
N GLY A 65 -5.15 14.01 6.15
CA GLY A 65 -6.54 13.64 6.34
C GLY A 65 -7.50 14.10 5.25
N VAL A 66 -7.04 14.85 4.23
CA VAL A 66 -7.89 15.23 3.10
C VAL A 66 -7.81 14.17 2.00
N PHE A 67 -8.98 13.64 1.62
CA PHE A 67 -9.11 12.68 0.53
C PHE A 67 -9.43 13.41 -0.78
N GLN A 68 -8.61 13.21 -1.81
CA GLN A 68 -8.59 14.02 -3.03
C GLN A 68 -9.47 13.46 -4.16
N TYR A 69 -10.77 13.33 -3.92
CA TYR A 69 -11.71 12.73 -4.89
C TYR A 69 -11.81 13.51 -6.22
N ASP A 70 -11.83 14.84 -6.17
CA ASP A 70 -11.90 15.67 -7.40
C ASP A 70 -10.63 15.51 -8.25
N HIS A 71 -9.47 15.46 -7.60
CA HIS A 71 -8.21 15.21 -8.30
C HIS A 71 -8.12 13.78 -8.84
N LEU A 72 -8.66 12.81 -8.12
CA LEU A 72 -8.78 11.44 -8.61
C LEU A 72 -9.62 11.41 -9.90
N ALA A 73 -10.77 12.08 -9.92
CA ALA A 73 -11.65 12.16 -11.09
C ALA A 73 -10.94 12.77 -12.31
N ASP A 74 -10.24 13.90 -12.12
CA ASP A 74 -9.41 14.52 -13.15
C ASP A 74 -8.31 13.56 -13.64
N PHE A 75 -7.68 12.82 -12.73
CA PHE A 75 -6.56 11.92 -13.01
C PHE A 75 -6.95 10.67 -13.79
N ILE A 76 -8.10 10.05 -13.49
CA ILE A 76 -8.54 8.82 -14.15
C ILE A 76 -9.18 9.06 -15.53
N LYS A 77 -9.69 10.27 -15.77
CA LYS A 77 -10.43 10.64 -16.99
C LYS A 77 -9.68 10.33 -18.29
N PRO A 78 -8.37 10.61 -18.44
CA PRO A 78 -7.61 10.29 -19.65
C PRO A 78 -7.50 8.78 -19.91
N PHE A 79 -7.63 7.95 -18.88
CA PHE A 79 -7.54 6.49 -18.98
C PHE A 79 -8.92 5.84 -19.25
N ASN A 80 -10.01 6.61 -19.21
CA ASN A 80 -11.39 6.11 -19.32
C ASN A 80 -11.65 4.93 -18.36
N CYS A 81 -11.06 5.00 -17.17
CA CYS A 81 -11.14 3.96 -16.15
C CYS A 81 -12.45 4.11 -15.36
N LYS A 82 -13.25 3.03 -15.29
CA LYS A 82 -14.53 2.99 -14.56
C LYS A 82 -14.50 2.15 -13.30
N TYR A 83 -13.46 1.34 -13.13
CA TYR A 83 -13.34 0.36 -12.06
C TYR A 83 -11.97 0.47 -11.40
N ALA A 84 -11.91 0.39 -10.08
CA ALA A 84 -10.64 0.43 -9.35
C ALA A 84 -10.65 -0.47 -8.12
N PHE A 85 -9.45 -0.75 -7.60
CA PHE A 85 -9.24 -1.27 -6.26
C PHE A 85 -8.67 -0.19 -5.35
N CYS A 86 -9.04 -0.23 -4.06
CA CYS A 86 -8.45 0.61 -3.04
C CYS A 86 -7.50 -0.22 -2.16
N GLY A 87 -6.22 0.12 -2.16
CA GLY A 87 -5.25 -0.38 -1.19
C GLY A 87 -5.22 0.50 0.05
N GLU A 88 -5.26 -0.11 1.23
CA GLU A 88 -5.11 0.55 2.53
C GLU A 88 -4.02 -0.15 3.34
N ASP A 89 -3.00 0.61 3.72
CA ASP A 89 -1.91 0.11 4.56
C ASP A 89 -1.33 1.22 5.44
N SER A 90 -0.65 0.84 6.53
CA SER A 90 -0.01 1.76 7.46
C SER A 90 1.49 1.55 7.54
N THR A 91 2.25 2.63 7.38
CA THR A 91 3.71 2.60 7.52
C THR A 91 4.16 3.37 8.75
N SER A 92 5.19 2.87 9.44
CA SER A 92 5.73 3.54 10.62
C SER A 92 6.53 4.78 10.25
N VAL A 93 6.39 5.81 11.08
CA VAL A 93 7.09 7.09 10.92
C VAL A 93 7.75 7.50 12.22
N VAL A 94 8.74 8.39 12.12
CA VAL A 94 9.32 9.03 13.31
C VAL A 94 8.27 9.96 13.91
N PRO A 95 7.81 9.70 15.15
CA PRO A 95 6.80 10.54 15.78
C PRO A 95 7.32 11.95 15.96
N LYS A 96 6.68 12.91 15.31
CA LYS A 96 7.06 14.32 15.36
C LYS A 96 5.85 15.20 15.08
N VAL A 97 5.64 16.18 15.96
CA VAL A 97 4.69 17.26 15.72
C VAL A 97 5.42 18.44 15.06
N SER A 98 4.83 18.99 14.01
CA SER A 98 5.33 20.19 13.33
C SER A 98 4.19 21.08 12.88
N TYR A 99 4.40 22.38 12.95
CA TYR A 99 3.48 23.35 12.38
C TYR A 99 3.62 23.39 10.85
N ASP A 100 2.52 23.18 10.15
CA ASP A 100 2.44 23.37 8.70
C ASP A 100 1.88 24.75 8.38
N THR A 101 2.73 25.58 7.78
CA THR A 101 2.39 26.96 7.40
C THR A 101 1.34 27.05 6.29
N LEU A 102 1.17 25.99 5.49
CA LEU A 102 0.25 26.02 4.35
C LEU A 102 -1.20 25.74 4.78
N SER A 103 -1.39 24.77 5.68
CA SER A 103 -2.72 24.44 6.22
C SER A 103 -3.06 25.17 7.51
N ASP A 104 -2.11 25.91 8.09
CA ASP A 104 -2.23 26.63 9.36
C ASP A 104 -2.68 25.72 10.51
N CYS A 105 -2.00 24.58 10.63
CA CYS A 105 -2.30 23.57 11.64
C CYS A 105 -1.05 22.82 12.10
N PHE A 106 -1.17 22.14 13.24
CA PHE A 106 -0.14 21.24 13.75
C PHE A 106 -0.37 19.83 13.19
N VAL A 107 0.62 19.31 12.47
CA VAL A 107 0.63 17.98 11.87
C VAL A 107 1.48 17.04 12.73
N GLY A 108 1.04 15.79 12.89
CA GLY A 108 1.76 14.75 13.61
C GLY A 108 1.09 14.25 14.89
N PHE A 109 0.05 14.91 15.36
CA PHE A 109 -0.89 14.33 16.33
C PHE A 109 -1.78 13.28 15.65
N THR A 110 -2.36 12.37 16.44
CA THR A 110 -3.35 11.42 15.93
C THR A 110 -4.66 12.15 15.63
N LEU A 111 -5.08 12.17 14.37
CA LEU A 111 -6.32 12.82 13.98
C LEU A 111 -7.54 12.07 14.53
N PRO A 112 -8.53 12.76 15.13
CA PRO A 112 -9.77 12.13 15.53
C PRO A 112 -10.56 11.68 14.30
N LEU A 113 -11.23 10.54 14.43
CA LEU A 113 -12.03 9.97 13.35
C LEU A 113 -13.51 10.32 13.49
N LYS A 114 -14.14 10.74 12.39
CA LYS A 114 -15.59 10.90 12.26
C LYS A 114 -16.08 10.05 11.09
N HIS A 115 -16.95 9.08 11.37
CA HIS A 115 -17.39 8.07 10.40
C HIS A 115 -16.24 7.36 9.68
N GLY A 116 -15.16 7.05 10.41
CA GLY A 116 -13.99 6.38 9.84
C GLY A 116 -13.00 7.31 9.12
N PHE A 117 -13.37 8.54 8.78
CA PHE A 117 -12.42 9.50 8.20
C PHE A 117 -11.73 10.36 9.26
N PRO A 118 -10.46 10.73 9.04
CA PRO A 118 -9.80 11.74 9.85
C PRO A 118 -10.50 13.09 9.70
N CYS A 119 -10.57 13.87 10.79
CA CYS A 119 -11.02 15.25 10.75
C CYS A 119 -9.83 16.14 10.32
N PRO A 120 -9.79 16.65 9.08
CA PRO A 120 -8.64 17.41 8.60
C PRO A 120 -8.51 18.74 9.36
N ARG A 121 -7.27 19.21 9.54
CA ARG A 121 -6.97 20.49 10.21
C ARG A 121 -7.56 20.62 11.63
N TYR A 122 -7.80 19.49 12.30
CA TYR A 122 -8.39 19.49 13.65
C TYR A 122 -7.53 20.27 14.66
N PHE A 123 -6.20 20.16 14.56
CA PHE A 123 -5.26 20.83 15.44
C PHE A 123 -4.85 22.20 14.89
N SER A 124 -5.82 23.09 14.70
CA SER A 124 -5.60 24.50 14.35
C SER A 124 -6.01 25.39 15.52
N THR A 125 -5.10 26.22 16.00
CA THR A 125 -5.36 27.13 17.12
C THR A 125 -4.44 28.34 17.09
N ASN A 126 -4.92 29.44 17.65
CA ASN A 126 -4.13 30.63 17.96
C ASN A 126 -3.76 30.72 19.46
N SER A 127 -4.11 29.72 20.26
CA SER A 127 -3.90 29.69 21.71
C SER A 127 -2.76 28.75 22.09
N PHE A 128 -1.76 29.29 22.81
CA PHE A 128 -0.69 28.47 23.37
C PHE A 128 -1.21 27.45 24.38
N GLY A 129 -2.20 27.80 25.20
CA GLY A 129 -2.75 26.88 26.20
C GLY A 129 -3.48 25.70 25.58
N GLU A 130 -4.14 25.90 24.44
CA GLU A 130 -4.77 24.79 23.70
C GLU A 130 -3.72 23.86 23.08
N LEU A 131 -2.65 24.43 22.52
CA LEU A 131 -1.51 23.67 22.03
C LEU A 131 -0.86 22.85 23.16
N GLU A 132 -0.62 23.46 24.32
CA GLU A 132 -0.08 22.79 25.51
C GLU A 132 -0.96 21.62 25.95
N ASN A 133 -2.28 21.81 25.98
CA ASN A 133 -3.23 20.73 26.27
C ASN A 133 -3.09 19.57 25.29
N TRP A 134 -2.99 19.83 23.99
CA TRP A 134 -2.81 18.75 22.99
C TRP A 134 -1.51 17.98 23.18
N TYR A 135 -0.41 18.65 23.51
CA TYR A 135 0.85 17.96 23.80
C TYR A 135 0.77 17.04 25.02
N ASN A 136 -0.11 17.35 25.98
CA ASN A 136 -0.29 16.55 27.19
C ASN A 136 -1.31 15.42 27.04
N GLU A 137 -2.35 15.62 26.23
CA GLU A 137 -3.52 14.74 26.17
C GLU A 137 -3.64 13.90 24.90
N VAL A 138 -3.03 14.34 23.80
CA VAL A 138 -3.20 13.72 22.47
C VAL A 138 -1.99 12.89 22.10
N ASP A 139 -2.26 11.64 21.69
CA ASP A 139 -1.21 10.76 21.18
C ASP A 139 -0.57 11.31 19.90
N VAL A 140 0.76 11.33 19.88
CA VAL A 140 1.53 11.58 18.65
C VAL A 140 1.41 10.36 17.72
N SER A 141 1.18 10.62 16.45
CA SER A 141 1.11 9.59 15.42
C SER A 141 2.47 8.92 15.21
N PHE A 142 2.49 7.59 15.26
CA PHE A 142 3.67 6.77 14.97
C PHE A 142 3.54 5.96 13.68
N ASN A 143 2.35 5.95 13.08
CA ASN A 143 2.08 5.38 11.77
C ASN A 143 1.39 6.43 10.89
N ILE A 144 1.55 6.31 9.57
CA ILE A 144 0.71 6.98 8.58
C ILE A 144 -0.13 5.91 7.89
N ASN A 145 -1.45 6.04 7.96
CA ASN A 145 -2.36 5.22 7.15
C ASN A 145 -2.49 5.86 5.76
N VAL A 146 -2.31 5.07 4.72
CA VAL A 146 -2.23 5.48 3.32
C VAL A 146 -3.30 4.76 2.50
N HIS A 147 -4.02 5.52 1.69
CA HIS A 147 -5.05 5.02 0.78
C HIS A 147 -4.65 5.25 -0.67
N ILE A 148 -4.50 4.18 -1.42
CA ILE A 148 -4.13 4.21 -2.84
C ILE A 148 -5.28 3.67 -3.67
N ILE A 149 -5.60 4.34 -4.77
CA ILE A 149 -6.56 3.87 -5.78
C ILE A 149 -5.77 3.38 -6.99
N GLN A 150 -5.94 2.11 -7.32
CA GLN A 150 -5.40 1.50 -8.54
C GLN A 150 -6.54 1.26 -9.51
N GLY A 151 -6.57 2.05 -10.59
CA GLY A 151 -7.54 1.84 -11.67
C GLY A 151 -7.28 0.52 -12.38
N LEU A 152 -8.36 -0.19 -12.71
CA LEU A 152 -8.32 -1.39 -13.53
C LEU A 152 -8.37 -0.99 -15.01
N PHE A 153 -7.67 -1.77 -15.82
CA PHE A 153 -7.53 -1.55 -17.25
C PHE A 153 -7.73 -2.86 -17.98
N SER A 154 -8.26 -2.79 -19.20
CA SER A 154 -8.38 -3.97 -20.05
C SER A 154 -7.03 -4.29 -20.72
N ILE A 155 -6.84 -5.55 -21.08
CA ILE A 155 -5.68 -5.98 -21.87
C ILE A 155 -5.59 -5.12 -23.14
N GLY A 156 -4.42 -4.51 -23.37
CA GLY A 156 -4.18 -3.60 -24.51
C GLY A 156 -4.42 -2.11 -24.22
N GLN A 157 -4.87 -1.74 -23.02
CA GLN A 157 -4.94 -0.35 -22.56
C GLN A 157 -3.75 -0.01 -21.65
N THR A 158 -3.38 1.27 -21.63
CA THR A 158 -2.39 1.79 -20.69
C THR A 158 -2.96 1.75 -19.28
N SER A 159 -2.29 1.02 -18.39
CA SER A 159 -2.64 1.00 -16.97
C SER A 159 -2.54 2.41 -16.36
N PRO A 160 -3.59 2.92 -15.68
CA PRO A 160 -3.44 4.13 -14.90
C PRO A 160 -2.43 3.87 -13.77
N PRO A 161 -1.50 4.81 -13.50
CA PRO A 161 -0.65 4.71 -12.32
C PRO A 161 -1.52 4.70 -11.05
N PRO A 162 -1.00 4.15 -9.94
CA PRO A 162 -1.67 4.26 -8.65
C PRO A 162 -1.80 5.73 -8.24
N PHE A 163 -2.97 6.10 -7.71
CA PHE A 163 -3.26 7.44 -7.23
C PHE A 163 -3.32 7.45 -5.70
N LEU A 164 -2.55 8.32 -5.05
CA LEU A 164 -2.66 8.54 -3.61
C LEU A 164 -3.94 9.32 -3.30
N LEU A 165 -4.97 8.64 -2.81
CA LEU A 165 -6.25 9.26 -2.50
C LEU A 165 -6.16 10.12 -1.23
N GLY A 166 -5.53 9.60 -0.19
CA GLY A 166 -5.43 10.27 1.11
C GLY A 166 -4.47 9.54 2.02
N ALA A 167 -3.97 10.25 3.03
CA ALA A 167 -3.18 9.67 4.10
C ALA A 167 -3.28 10.52 5.37
N TYR A 168 -3.08 9.91 6.53
CA TYR A 168 -3.15 10.61 7.81
C TYR A 168 -2.40 9.88 8.91
N GLY A 169 -1.94 10.64 9.91
CA GLY A 169 -1.30 10.11 11.09
C GLY A 169 -2.26 9.31 11.97
N THR A 170 -1.78 8.16 12.46
CA THR A 170 -2.53 7.30 13.36
C THR A 170 -1.64 6.67 14.43
N ASN A 171 -2.24 6.40 15.58
CA ASN A 171 -1.70 5.53 16.64
C ASN A 171 -2.23 4.07 16.53
N SER A 172 -2.88 3.73 15.42
CA SER A 172 -3.52 2.44 15.18
C SER A 172 -4.62 2.04 16.19
N LYS A 173 -5.17 2.96 17.01
CA LYS A 173 -6.24 2.63 17.97
C LYS A 173 -7.66 2.60 17.36
N TYR A 174 -7.81 2.84 16.06
CA TYR A 174 -9.10 2.76 15.37
C TYR A 174 -9.66 1.34 15.35
N THR A 175 -10.97 1.22 15.16
CA THR A 175 -11.69 -0.05 15.23
C THR A 175 -12.04 -0.60 13.84
N ALA A 176 -12.47 -1.86 13.79
CA ALA A 176 -13.03 -2.44 12.56
C ALA A 176 -14.27 -1.67 12.06
N LEU A 177 -15.05 -1.06 12.97
CA LEU A 177 -16.20 -0.23 12.59
C LEU A 177 -15.76 1.06 11.89
N ASP A 178 -14.65 1.66 12.34
CA ASP A 178 -14.08 2.84 11.67
C ASP A 178 -13.61 2.49 10.26
N VAL A 179 -12.99 1.32 10.08
CA VAL A 179 -12.59 0.80 8.76
C VAL A 179 -13.82 0.61 7.86
N LEU A 180 -14.87 -0.07 8.34
CA LEU A 180 -16.10 -0.29 7.57
C LEU A 180 -16.74 1.03 7.13
N LYS A 181 -16.88 1.98 8.07
CA LYS A 181 -17.44 3.31 7.77
C LYS A 181 -16.57 4.06 6.76
N ARG A 182 -15.25 3.96 6.86
CA ARG A 182 -14.33 4.57 5.88
C ARG A 182 -14.50 3.95 4.49
N TRP A 183 -14.55 2.62 4.39
CA TRP A 183 -14.70 1.91 3.10
C TRP A 183 -16.00 2.26 2.38
N ILE A 184 -17.14 2.27 3.07
CA ILE A 184 -18.41 2.64 2.43
C ILE A 184 -18.37 4.08 1.92
N ASN A 185 -17.85 5.03 2.71
CA ASN A 185 -17.77 6.40 2.22
C ASN A 185 -16.76 6.56 1.07
N ILE A 186 -15.63 5.86 1.08
CA ILE A 186 -14.70 5.85 -0.07
C ILE A 186 -15.41 5.30 -1.31
N PHE A 187 -16.19 4.22 -1.16
CA PHE A 187 -16.99 3.65 -2.23
C PHE A 187 -17.97 4.69 -2.79
N ASP A 188 -18.80 5.30 -1.94
CA ASP A 188 -19.84 6.26 -2.34
C ASP A 188 -19.25 7.52 -3.01
N LEU A 189 -18.18 8.07 -2.43
CA LEU A 189 -17.53 9.28 -2.96
C LEU A 189 -16.81 9.01 -4.29
N CYS A 190 -16.24 7.82 -4.49
CA CYS A 190 -15.70 7.42 -5.79
C CYS A 190 -16.82 7.14 -6.81
N MET A 191 -17.90 6.49 -6.39
CA MET A 191 -19.07 6.24 -7.24
C MET A 191 -19.69 7.54 -7.76
N ALA A 192 -19.78 8.57 -6.92
CA ALA A 192 -20.22 9.91 -7.31
C ALA A 192 -19.35 10.54 -8.42
N GLN A 193 -18.09 10.11 -8.55
CA GLN A 193 -17.15 10.51 -9.59
C GLN A 193 -17.14 9.55 -10.80
N ASN A 194 -18.14 8.67 -10.93
CA ASN A 194 -18.23 7.61 -11.94
C ASN A 194 -17.09 6.58 -11.88
N LEU A 195 -16.48 6.39 -10.71
CA LEU A 195 -15.48 5.35 -10.48
C LEU A 195 -15.99 4.33 -9.46
N ARG A 196 -16.24 3.10 -9.90
CA ARG A 196 -16.67 2.02 -9.02
C ARG A 196 -15.48 1.33 -8.37
N ILE A 197 -15.42 1.34 -7.04
CA ILE A 197 -14.47 0.52 -6.28
C ILE A 197 -14.97 -0.93 -6.26
N LEU A 198 -14.26 -1.84 -6.92
CA LEU A 198 -14.60 -3.27 -6.93
C LEU A 198 -14.13 -3.98 -5.66
N GLY A 199 -13.10 -3.48 -5.00
CA GLY A 199 -12.60 -4.08 -3.79
C GLY A 199 -11.60 -3.27 -3.00
N PHE A 200 -11.41 -3.70 -1.76
CA PHE A 200 -10.42 -3.18 -0.83
C PHE A 200 -9.34 -4.23 -0.57
N SER A 201 -8.08 -3.81 -0.55
CA SER A 201 -6.92 -4.65 -0.29
C SER A 201 -6.12 -4.13 0.90
N THR A 202 -5.68 -5.02 1.79
CA THR A 202 -4.87 -4.64 2.97
C THR A 202 -4.05 -5.82 3.51
N ASP A 203 -3.09 -5.53 4.40
CA ASP A 203 -2.19 -6.48 5.07
C ASP A 203 -2.86 -7.33 6.17
N CYS A 204 -4.13 -7.04 6.44
CA CYS A 204 -5.00 -7.86 7.27
C CYS A 204 -4.52 -8.00 8.71
N ASP A 205 -4.22 -6.87 9.35
CA ASP A 205 -4.20 -6.84 10.82
C ASP A 205 -5.58 -7.23 11.39
N THR A 206 -5.66 -7.44 12.71
CA THR A 206 -6.88 -7.95 13.35
C THR A 206 -8.12 -7.07 13.12
N ARG A 207 -7.96 -5.75 12.98
CA ARG A 207 -9.06 -4.80 12.75
C ARG A 207 -9.55 -4.91 11.30
N TYR A 208 -8.63 -4.92 10.35
CA TYR A 208 -8.97 -5.12 8.94
C TYR A 208 -9.56 -6.50 8.69
N MET A 209 -9.01 -7.55 9.28
CA MET A 209 -9.56 -8.91 9.19
C MET A 209 -10.99 -8.98 9.69
N LYS A 210 -11.28 -8.31 10.82
CA LYS A 210 -12.65 -8.21 11.32
C LYS A 210 -13.55 -7.42 10.36
N ALA A 211 -13.08 -6.29 9.83
CA ALA A 211 -13.83 -5.48 8.87
C ALA A 211 -14.15 -6.27 7.59
N MET A 212 -13.16 -6.95 6.99
CA MET A 212 -13.36 -7.81 5.81
C MET A 212 -14.36 -8.94 6.08
N ARG A 213 -14.24 -9.59 7.24
CA ARG A 213 -15.15 -10.66 7.63
C ARG A 213 -16.59 -10.14 7.74
N ASP A 214 -16.76 -8.99 8.36
CA ASP A 214 -18.06 -8.37 8.58
C ASP A 214 -18.65 -7.84 7.26
N SER A 215 -17.85 -7.22 6.38
CA SER A 215 -18.30 -6.70 5.07
C SER A 215 -18.68 -7.80 4.08
N MET A 216 -17.90 -8.89 4.01
CA MET A 216 -18.17 -10.02 3.11
C MET A 216 -19.21 -11.00 3.67
N GLY A 217 -19.62 -10.82 4.93
CA GLY A 217 -20.59 -11.67 5.61
C GLY A 217 -20.07 -13.07 5.96
N PHE A 218 -18.75 -13.22 6.11
CA PHE A 218 -18.09 -14.50 6.42
C PHE A 218 -18.28 -14.88 7.89
N PHE A 219 -19.24 -15.76 8.19
CA PHE A 219 -19.61 -16.13 9.57
C PHE A 219 -19.90 -14.94 10.50
N SER A 220 -20.27 -13.78 9.93
CA SER A 220 -20.58 -12.59 10.71
C SER A 220 -22.09 -12.49 10.97
N LYS A 221 -22.42 -12.13 12.21
CA LYS A 221 -23.78 -11.74 12.63
C LYS A 221 -23.97 -10.23 12.66
N PHE A 222 -22.92 -9.48 12.33
CA PHE A 222 -22.96 -8.02 12.33
C PHE A 222 -23.56 -7.53 11.01
N GLU A 223 -24.64 -6.76 11.10
CA GLU A 223 -25.24 -6.09 9.95
C GLU A 223 -24.46 -4.80 9.69
N THR A 224 -23.77 -4.74 8.56
CA THR A 224 -22.99 -3.56 8.16
C THR A 224 -23.89 -2.49 7.52
N GLY A 225 -25.10 -2.85 7.12
CA GLY A 225 -25.98 -2.05 6.28
C GLY A 225 -25.56 -2.06 4.82
N PHE A 226 -24.45 -2.72 4.47
CA PHE A 226 -23.97 -2.77 3.08
C PHE A 226 -24.95 -3.54 2.22
N GLU A 227 -25.57 -4.59 2.75
CA GLU A 227 -26.60 -5.42 2.11
C GLU A 227 -27.82 -4.66 1.58
N ASN A 228 -28.04 -3.43 2.05
CA ASN A 228 -29.14 -2.58 1.62
C ASN A 228 -28.71 -1.54 0.57
N HIS A 229 -27.44 -1.53 0.17
CA HIS A 229 -26.92 -0.55 -0.78
C HIS A 229 -27.39 -0.89 -2.22
N PRO A 230 -27.88 0.09 -3.01
CA PRO A 230 -28.48 -0.19 -4.32
C PRO A 230 -27.47 -0.72 -5.35
N ASP A 231 -26.20 -0.37 -5.21
CA ASP A 231 -25.14 -0.70 -6.18
C ASP A 231 -24.50 -2.07 -5.97
N HIS A 232 -25.21 -3.09 -5.47
CA HIS A 232 -24.65 -4.44 -5.40
C HIS A 232 -24.37 -5.05 -6.78
N PHE A 233 -23.39 -5.95 -6.82
CA PHE A 233 -23.17 -6.84 -7.94
C PHE A 233 -23.30 -8.30 -7.49
N GLU A 234 -23.71 -9.13 -8.44
CA GLU A 234 -23.81 -10.57 -8.26
C GLU A 234 -22.49 -11.24 -8.67
N ILE A 235 -22.02 -12.16 -7.83
CA ILE A 235 -20.87 -13.02 -8.09
C ILE A 235 -21.40 -14.40 -8.43
N SER A 236 -21.23 -14.79 -9.70
CA SER A 236 -21.50 -16.15 -10.14
C SER A 236 -20.45 -17.10 -9.57
N MET A 237 -20.81 -17.78 -8.49
CA MET A 237 -19.98 -18.82 -7.90
C MET A 237 -19.99 -20.08 -8.79
N LEU A 238 -18.81 -20.68 -8.99
CA LEU A 238 -18.72 -22.02 -9.57
C LEU A 238 -19.50 -22.99 -8.67
N GLN A 239 -20.55 -23.61 -9.21
CA GLN A 239 -21.39 -24.56 -8.48
C GLN A 239 -20.52 -25.69 -7.90
N ASN A 240 -20.84 -26.13 -6.68
CA ASN A 240 -20.26 -27.29 -5.97
C ASN A 240 -18.86 -27.13 -5.35
N THR A 241 -18.46 -25.93 -4.91
CA THR A 241 -17.27 -25.81 -4.05
C THR A 241 -17.66 -25.80 -2.57
N SER A 242 -17.43 -26.90 -1.85
CA SER A 242 -17.62 -26.95 -0.39
C SER A 242 -16.55 -26.16 0.39
N TRP A 243 -15.51 -25.70 -0.31
CA TRP A 243 -14.33 -25.07 0.26
C TRP A 243 -14.32 -23.55 0.15
N PHE A 244 -15.23 -22.96 -0.64
CA PHE A 244 -15.29 -21.53 -0.87
C PHE A 244 -16.59 -20.95 -0.34
N PHE A 245 -16.49 -19.93 0.51
CA PHE A 245 -17.65 -19.24 1.05
C PHE A 245 -17.60 -17.76 0.67
N LEU A 246 -18.60 -17.32 -0.09
CA LEU A 246 -18.83 -15.92 -0.43
C LEU A 246 -20.33 -15.73 -0.66
N LYS A 247 -20.92 -14.68 -0.07
CA LYS A 247 -22.34 -14.37 -0.38
C LYS A 247 -22.45 -13.93 -1.85
N PRO A 248 -23.49 -14.35 -2.59
CA PRO A 248 -23.63 -14.03 -4.02
C PRO A 248 -23.69 -12.53 -4.31
N HIS A 249 -24.32 -11.75 -3.43
CA HIS A 249 -24.45 -10.30 -3.59
C HIS A 249 -23.38 -9.61 -2.74
N GLN A 250 -22.55 -8.80 -3.40
CA GLN A 250 -21.49 -8.03 -2.76
C GLN A 250 -21.55 -6.57 -3.18
N LEU A 251 -21.19 -5.65 -2.29
CA LEU A 251 -20.98 -4.26 -2.67
C LEU A 251 -19.59 -4.09 -3.32
N PHE A 252 -18.60 -4.70 -2.68
CA PHE A 252 -17.20 -4.80 -3.08
C PHE A 252 -16.63 -6.11 -2.50
N VAL A 253 -15.51 -6.60 -3.04
CA VAL A 253 -14.75 -7.72 -2.45
C VAL A 253 -13.61 -7.22 -1.58
N CYS A 254 -13.17 -8.03 -0.62
CA CYS A 254 -11.96 -7.75 0.13
C CYS A 254 -10.88 -8.79 -0.20
N LEU A 255 -9.67 -8.32 -0.46
CA LEU A 255 -8.51 -9.16 -0.75
C LEU A 255 -7.43 -8.89 0.30
N GLN A 256 -6.74 -9.95 0.72
CA GLN A 256 -5.53 -9.78 1.53
C GLN A 256 -4.34 -9.61 0.59
N ASP A 257 -3.29 -8.94 1.07
CA ASP A 257 -2.02 -8.94 0.34
C ASP A 257 -1.47 -10.38 0.22
N GLY A 258 -1.39 -10.85 -1.03
CA GLY A 258 -0.86 -12.17 -1.38
C GLY A 258 0.62 -12.34 -0.98
N VAL A 259 1.44 -11.30 -1.07
CA VAL A 259 2.85 -11.34 -0.67
C VAL A 259 2.96 -11.63 0.83
N HIS A 260 2.15 -10.95 1.63
CA HIS A 260 2.07 -11.18 3.07
C HIS A 260 1.50 -12.57 3.41
N LEU A 261 0.55 -13.09 2.63
CA LEU A 261 0.08 -14.47 2.80
C LEU A 261 1.18 -15.50 2.53
N CYS A 262 1.92 -15.37 1.43
CA CYS A 262 3.02 -16.28 1.09
C CYS A 262 4.10 -16.28 2.19
N THR A 263 4.50 -15.10 2.67
CA THR A 263 5.50 -15.00 3.75
C THR A 263 4.99 -15.58 5.07
N LYS A 264 3.70 -15.41 5.41
CA LYS A 264 3.06 -16.07 6.58
C LYS A 264 3.09 -17.59 6.45
N LEU A 265 2.71 -18.14 5.29
CA LEU A 265 2.74 -19.59 5.03
C LEU A 265 4.16 -20.15 5.12
N ARG A 266 5.16 -19.50 4.52
CA ARG A 266 6.55 -19.90 4.71
C ARG A 266 6.95 -19.85 6.19
N ASN A 267 6.67 -18.76 6.89
CA ASN A 267 7.04 -18.63 8.30
C ASN A 267 6.41 -19.72 9.19
N ARG A 268 5.24 -20.24 8.82
CA ARG A 268 4.64 -21.42 9.48
C ARG A 268 5.42 -22.71 9.22
N LEU A 269 5.95 -22.91 8.01
CA LEU A 269 6.82 -24.05 7.70
C LEU A 269 8.11 -24.05 8.52
N LEU A 270 8.60 -22.87 8.89
CA LEU A 270 9.81 -22.67 9.69
C LEU A 270 9.55 -22.69 11.21
N ALA A 271 8.29 -22.64 11.64
CA ALA A 271 7.95 -22.54 13.05
C ALA A 271 8.00 -23.92 13.72
N ALA A 272 8.93 -24.10 14.65
CA ALA A 272 9.15 -25.38 15.33
C ALA A 272 7.93 -25.94 16.09
N ASN A 273 6.98 -25.07 16.46
CA ASN A 273 5.76 -25.43 17.18
C ASN A 273 4.54 -25.63 16.28
N VAL A 274 4.70 -25.53 14.96
CA VAL A 274 3.59 -25.68 14.01
C VAL A 274 3.72 -27.02 13.30
N VAL A 275 2.67 -27.83 13.41
CA VAL A 275 2.53 -29.07 12.63
C VAL A 275 1.69 -28.76 11.41
N LEU A 276 2.23 -29.02 10.22
CA LEU A 276 1.57 -28.80 8.94
C LEU A 276 1.16 -30.15 8.33
N LEU A 277 -0.01 -30.64 8.72
CA LEU A 277 -0.56 -31.88 8.17
C LEU A 277 -1.21 -31.62 6.80
N MET A 278 -0.79 -32.38 5.80
CA MET A 278 -1.31 -32.36 4.43
C MET A 278 -1.74 -33.79 4.07
N GLY A 279 -3.04 -34.08 4.22
CA GLY A 279 -3.55 -35.45 4.15
C GLY A 279 -3.04 -36.28 5.32
N GLU A 280 -2.28 -37.34 5.04
CA GLU A 280 -1.68 -38.24 6.05
C GLU A 280 -0.20 -37.96 6.32
N GLN A 281 0.39 -36.97 5.64
CA GLN A 281 1.81 -36.63 5.72
C GLN A 281 2.03 -35.22 6.28
N TYR A 282 3.25 -34.95 6.75
CA TYR A 282 3.62 -33.65 7.31
C TYR A 282 4.52 -32.88 6.35
N ALA A 283 4.18 -31.62 6.09
CA ALA A 283 5.08 -30.68 5.44
C ALA A 283 6.15 -30.25 6.44
N SER A 284 7.42 -30.34 6.05
CA SER A 284 8.55 -30.06 6.92
C SER A 284 9.68 -29.35 6.17
N VAL A 285 10.30 -28.39 6.86
CA VAL A 285 11.51 -27.72 6.38
C VAL A 285 12.71 -28.68 6.26
N SER A 286 12.70 -29.80 7.00
CA SER A 286 13.79 -30.78 6.97
C SER A 286 14.08 -31.32 5.57
N TYR A 287 13.06 -31.49 4.73
CA TYR A 287 13.25 -31.95 3.35
C TYR A 287 13.95 -30.91 2.46
N LEU A 288 13.79 -29.61 2.75
CA LEU A 288 14.55 -28.56 2.07
C LEU A 288 16.02 -28.55 2.52
N ILE A 289 16.28 -28.88 3.79
CA ILE A 289 17.65 -29.00 4.32
C ILE A 289 18.34 -30.24 3.72
N GLU A 290 17.66 -31.37 3.72
CA GLU A 290 18.14 -32.62 3.11
C GLU A 290 18.48 -32.42 1.63
N LEU A 291 17.64 -31.69 0.91
CA LEU A 291 17.89 -31.32 -0.48
C LEU A 291 19.16 -30.47 -0.62
N ILE A 292 19.38 -29.48 0.26
CA ILE A 292 20.58 -28.64 0.23
C ILE A 292 21.85 -29.44 0.55
N GLU A 293 21.77 -30.42 1.46
CA GLU A 293 22.91 -31.21 1.91
C GLU A 293 23.27 -32.33 0.93
N ASN A 294 22.28 -32.92 0.25
CA ASN A 294 22.46 -34.16 -0.51
C ASN A 294 22.30 -34.01 -2.03
N CYS A 295 21.76 -32.88 -2.52
CA CYS A 295 21.59 -32.64 -3.96
C CYS A 295 22.51 -31.53 -4.49
N SER A 296 22.73 -31.52 -5.81
CA SER A 296 23.57 -30.49 -6.44
C SER A 296 22.86 -29.14 -6.43
N LYS A 297 23.54 -28.10 -5.91
CA LYS A 297 23.07 -26.72 -5.94
C LYS A 297 22.69 -26.22 -7.34
N ILE A 298 23.30 -26.77 -8.39
CA ILE A 298 22.97 -26.39 -9.77
C ILE A 298 21.52 -26.76 -10.13
N ASP A 299 20.98 -27.82 -9.54
CA ASP A 299 19.66 -28.33 -9.86
C ASP A 299 18.54 -27.55 -9.16
N HIS A 300 18.79 -27.10 -7.92
CA HIS A 300 17.77 -26.47 -7.06
C HIS A 300 18.04 -25.00 -6.71
N GLY A 301 19.27 -24.52 -6.81
CA GLY A 301 19.66 -23.12 -6.59
C GLY A 301 19.61 -22.61 -5.15
N LEU A 302 19.14 -23.41 -4.19
CA LEU A 302 18.99 -23.03 -2.78
C LEU A 302 20.31 -22.96 -2.01
N VAL A 303 20.35 -22.05 -1.05
CA VAL A 303 21.31 -21.99 0.06
C VAL A 303 20.57 -21.92 1.39
N ILE A 304 21.25 -22.20 2.50
CA ILE A 304 20.62 -22.28 3.82
C ILE A 304 19.90 -20.98 4.23
N SER A 305 20.39 -19.82 3.80
CA SER A 305 19.78 -18.52 4.07
C SER A 305 18.46 -18.28 3.34
N ASP A 306 18.16 -19.06 2.30
CA ASP A 306 16.86 -19.03 1.62
C ASP A 306 15.79 -19.75 2.43
N VAL A 307 16.19 -20.79 3.17
CA VAL A 307 15.32 -21.57 4.05
C VAL A 307 15.18 -20.89 5.41
N TYR A 308 16.26 -20.35 5.96
CA TYR A 308 16.28 -19.59 7.20
C TYR A 308 16.59 -18.10 6.94
N PRO A 309 15.63 -17.34 6.39
CA PRO A 309 15.85 -15.92 6.16
C PRO A 309 15.93 -15.19 7.51
N LYS A 310 16.93 -14.31 7.66
CA LYS A 310 17.01 -13.40 8.81
C LYS A 310 15.82 -12.45 8.86
N ASP A 311 15.38 -12.01 7.68
CA ASP A 311 14.23 -11.15 7.49
C ASP A 311 12.96 -11.98 7.21
N LYS A 312 12.00 -11.92 8.14
CA LYS A 312 10.71 -12.60 8.04
C LYS A 312 9.80 -12.04 6.94
N GLN A 313 10.09 -10.86 6.40
CA GLN A 313 9.35 -10.24 5.30
C GLN A 313 9.97 -10.55 3.93
N ASN A 314 11.10 -11.27 3.87
CA ASN A 314 11.77 -11.56 2.60
C ASN A 314 10.90 -12.42 1.67
N PHE A 315 10.23 -11.80 0.71
CA PHE A 315 9.37 -12.52 -0.23
C PHE A 315 10.17 -13.34 -1.25
N ALA A 316 11.36 -12.86 -1.65
CA ALA A 316 12.20 -13.54 -2.63
C ALA A 316 12.56 -14.98 -2.21
N SER A 317 12.82 -15.20 -0.92
CA SER A 317 13.02 -16.53 -0.35
C SER A 317 11.81 -17.43 -0.53
N CYS A 318 10.58 -16.91 -0.40
CA CYS A 318 9.33 -17.67 -0.63
C CYS A 318 9.22 -18.15 -2.09
N VAL A 319 9.51 -17.26 -3.04
CA VAL A 319 9.54 -17.59 -4.48
C VAL A 319 10.58 -18.69 -4.74
N LYS A 320 11.76 -18.55 -4.15
CA LYS A 320 12.89 -19.43 -4.43
C LYS A 320 12.67 -20.86 -3.93
N ILE A 321 12.19 -21.02 -2.69
CA ILE A 321 11.89 -22.36 -2.13
C ILE A 321 10.74 -23.04 -2.87
N SER A 322 9.85 -22.28 -3.50
CA SER A 322 8.70 -22.80 -4.26
C SER A 322 9.00 -22.94 -5.76
N SER A 323 10.25 -22.76 -6.18
CA SER A 323 10.62 -22.78 -7.60
C SER A 323 10.52 -24.19 -8.19
N ASN A 324 10.25 -24.26 -9.50
CA ASN A 324 10.14 -25.54 -10.23
C ASN A 324 11.38 -26.43 -10.08
N GLY A 325 12.59 -25.86 -10.01
CA GLY A 325 13.82 -26.62 -9.77
C GLY A 325 13.79 -27.35 -8.42
N VAL A 326 13.40 -26.64 -7.35
CA VAL A 326 13.26 -27.22 -6.00
C VAL A 326 12.18 -28.30 -5.98
N LEU A 327 10.99 -28.01 -6.51
CA LEU A 327 9.87 -28.95 -6.53
C LEU A 327 10.24 -30.24 -7.29
N ASN A 328 10.99 -30.14 -8.38
CA ASN A 328 11.41 -31.31 -9.16
C ASN A 328 12.49 -32.15 -8.46
N VAL A 329 13.38 -31.53 -7.69
CA VAL A 329 14.39 -32.26 -6.91
C VAL A 329 13.74 -32.92 -5.69
N LEU A 330 12.78 -32.24 -5.02
CA LEU A 330 12.03 -32.81 -3.90
C LEU A 330 11.32 -34.12 -4.28
N LYS A 331 10.82 -34.27 -5.51
CA LYS A 331 10.23 -35.54 -6.01
C LYS A 331 11.12 -36.77 -5.85
N LYS A 332 12.44 -36.58 -5.75
CA LYS A 332 13.43 -37.65 -5.58
C LYS A 332 13.63 -38.04 -4.11
N ILE A 333 13.17 -37.21 -3.17
CA ILE A 333 13.28 -37.43 -1.73
C ILE A 333 12.01 -38.13 -1.23
N GLN A 334 12.21 -39.28 -0.57
CA GLN A 334 11.13 -40.11 -0.06
C GLN A 334 10.30 -39.37 1.00
N ASN A 335 8.97 -39.50 0.95
CA ASN A 335 8.01 -38.91 1.90
C ASN A 335 7.96 -37.36 1.90
N SER A 336 8.48 -36.72 0.85
CA SER A 336 8.47 -35.25 0.76
C SER A 336 7.21 -34.68 0.09
N GLU A 337 6.23 -35.52 -0.28
CA GLU A 337 5.08 -35.13 -1.09
C GLU A 337 4.26 -34.02 -0.41
N ALA A 338 4.00 -34.13 0.89
CA ALA A 338 3.32 -33.07 1.65
C ALA A 338 4.04 -31.71 1.57
N THR A 339 5.38 -31.71 1.62
CA THR A 339 6.16 -30.48 1.51
C THR A 339 6.08 -29.90 0.11
N GLN A 340 6.11 -30.74 -0.92
CA GLN A 340 5.93 -30.30 -2.31
C GLN A 340 4.57 -29.64 -2.51
N VAL A 341 3.49 -30.28 -2.06
CA VAL A 341 2.13 -29.74 -2.17
C VAL A 341 2.01 -28.44 -1.38
N TYR A 342 2.58 -28.36 -0.17
CA TYR A 342 2.56 -27.14 0.62
C TYR A 342 3.25 -25.98 -0.10
N LEU A 343 4.40 -26.21 -0.73
CA LEU A 343 5.12 -25.19 -1.49
C LEU A 343 4.36 -24.77 -2.77
N GLN A 344 3.62 -25.68 -3.41
CA GLN A 344 2.70 -25.37 -4.51
C GLN A 344 1.47 -24.56 -4.08
N VAL A 345 1.07 -24.63 -2.81
CA VAL A 345 0.00 -23.77 -2.28
C VAL A 345 0.51 -22.34 -2.06
N ILE A 346 1.81 -22.18 -1.80
CA ILE A 346 2.43 -20.85 -1.68
C ILE A 346 2.50 -20.15 -3.06
N PHE A 347 2.73 -20.90 -4.15
CA PHE A 347 2.90 -20.44 -5.53
C PHE A 347 2.47 -21.50 -6.53
#